data_AF-A0A660RVF8-F1
#
_entry.id   AF-A0A660RVF8-F1
#
_cell.length_a   1.000
_cell.length_b   1.000
_cell.length_c   1.000
_cell.angle_alpha   90.00
_cell.angle_beta   90.00
_cell.angle_gamma   90.00
#
_symmetry.space_group_name_H-M   'P 1'
#
loop_
_entity.id
_entity.type
_entity.pdbx_description
1 polymer ?
#
loop_
_entity_poly.entity_id
_entity_poly.type
_entity_poly.pdbx_seq_one_letter_code
_entity_poly.pdbx_strand_id
1 'polypeptide(L)'
;MKVKEKVILWHTDGLGSYRAFDVFVKKRTRLDKFEKSFIETLYKVECEIAQKFLEKFPNYKYVGSEDLLHADFINEEIEKCLKTLYEKGWQRIEAKELGLEDKIKTMIEKNIRNLFYIK
;
A
#
# COMPACT_ATOMS: atom_id res chain seq x y z
N MET A 1 -7.97 -10.52 13.04
CA MET A 1 -7.07 -11.02 11.99
C MET A 1 -5.64 -11.00 12.51
N LYS A 2 -4.84 -12.05 12.29
CA LYS A 2 -3.41 -12.08 12.64
C LYS A 2 -2.60 -11.47 11.50
N VAL A 3 -1.84 -10.41 11.77
CA VAL A 3 -0.97 -9.75 10.78
C VAL A 3 0.40 -10.44 10.75
N LYS A 4 0.84 -10.85 9.55
CA LYS A 4 2.13 -11.51 9.29
C LYS A 4 3.29 -10.52 9.40
N GLU A 5 4.51 -11.04 9.44
CA GLU A 5 5.71 -10.22 9.65
C GLU A 5 6.02 -9.24 8.52
N LYS A 6 5.59 -9.55 7.30
CA LYS A 6 5.82 -8.74 6.10
C LYS A 6 4.48 -8.45 5.44
N VAL A 7 4.18 -7.18 5.20
CA VAL A 7 2.86 -6.70 4.79
C VAL A 7 3.00 -5.76 3.60
N ILE A 8 2.10 -5.92 2.65
CA ILE A 8 1.83 -4.98 1.56
C ILE A 8 0.41 -4.46 1.78
N LEU A 9 0.31 -3.21 2.22
CA LEU A 9 -0.93 -2.53 2.55
C LEU A 9 -1.40 -1.75 1.34
N TRP A 10 -2.48 -2.21 0.71
CA TRP A 10 -3.08 -1.54 -0.44
C TRP A 10 -4.07 -0.47 -0.01
N HIS A 11 -4.06 0.64 -0.75
CA HIS A 11 -4.98 1.75 -0.59
C HIS A 11 -5.15 2.47 -1.93
N THR A 12 -5.98 3.51 -1.97
CA THR A 12 -6.00 4.45 -3.08
C THR A 12 -4.87 5.46 -2.92
N ASP A 13 -4.32 5.94 -4.03
CA ASP A 13 -3.37 7.05 -4.04
C ASP A 13 -3.96 8.34 -3.41
N GLY A 14 -3.12 9.34 -3.22
CA GLY A 14 -3.52 10.61 -2.59
C GLY A 14 -4.65 11.36 -3.33
N LEU A 15 -4.87 11.03 -4.60
CA LEU A 15 -5.92 11.60 -5.47
C LEU A 15 -7.16 10.70 -5.62
N GLY A 16 -7.20 9.55 -4.94
CA GLY A 16 -8.36 8.63 -4.96
C GLY A 16 -8.65 8.02 -6.34
N SER A 17 -7.66 7.98 -7.22
CA SER A 17 -7.82 7.64 -8.64
C SER A 17 -7.09 6.36 -9.03
N TYR A 18 -5.95 6.07 -8.41
CA TYR A 18 -5.12 4.93 -8.71
C TYR A 18 -4.89 4.05 -7.48
N ARG A 19 -4.48 2.81 -7.70
CA ARG A 19 -4.08 1.92 -6.60
C ARG A 19 -2.67 2.26 -6.19
N ALA A 20 -2.45 2.32 -4.89
CA ALA A 20 -1.16 2.48 -4.26
C ALA A 20 -0.98 1.44 -3.16
N PHE A 21 0.26 1.23 -2.76
CA PHE A 21 0.57 0.38 -1.62
C PHE A 21 1.74 0.89 -0.80
N ASP A 22 1.65 0.61 0.50
CA ASP A 22 2.71 0.82 1.48
C ASP A 22 3.25 -0.54 1.94
N VAL A 23 4.56 -0.61 2.16
CA VAL A 23 5.25 -1.84 2.52
C VAL A 23 5.75 -1.75 3.96
N PHE A 24 5.43 -2.77 4.76
CA PHE A 24 5.81 -2.85 6.17
C PHE A 24 6.47 -4.17 6.51
N VAL A 25 7.41 -4.09 7.44
CA VAL A 25 8.13 -5.26 7.95
C VAL A 25 8.22 -5.15 9.46
N LYS A 26 7.96 -6.23 10.21
CA LYS A 26 8.18 -6.25 11.65
C LYS A 26 9.63 -5.90 11.96
N LYS A 27 9.85 -5.14 13.02
CA LYS A 27 11.18 -4.83 13.53
C LYS A 27 11.94 -6.14 13.75
N ARG A 28 13.20 -6.19 13.27
CA ARG A 28 14.11 -7.35 13.30
C ARG A 28 13.82 -8.49 12.31
N THR A 29 12.76 -8.41 11.49
CA THR A 29 12.55 -9.40 10.41
C THR A 29 13.67 -9.27 9.38
N ARG A 30 14.24 -10.43 8.99
CA ARG A 30 15.27 -10.52 7.95
C ARG A 30 14.63 -10.52 6.57
N LEU A 31 15.28 -9.82 5.65
CA LEU A 31 14.92 -9.77 4.24
C LEU A 31 15.97 -10.48 3.41
N ASP A 32 15.52 -11.23 2.40
CA ASP A 32 16.41 -11.83 1.42
C ASP A 32 16.88 -10.80 0.37
N LYS A 33 17.74 -11.24 -0.56
CA LYS A 33 18.33 -10.37 -1.58
C LYS A 33 17.28 -9.76 -2.51
N PHE A 34 16.28 -10.54 -2.92
CA PHE A 34 15.22 -10.08 -3.81
C PHE A 34 14.34 -9.05 -3.11
N GLU A 35 13.93 -9.34 -1.88
CA GLU A 35 13.09 -8.44 -1.08
C GLU A 35 13.77 -7.09 -0.84
N LYS A 36 15.08 -7.10 -0.54
CA LYS A 36 15.87 -5.87 -0.39
C LYS A 36 15.94 -5.08 -1.70
N SER A 37 16.24 -5.76 -2.81
CA SER A 37 16.34 -5.13 -4.12
C SER A 37 15.04 -4.46 -4.54
N PHE A 38 13.89 -5.10 -4.30
CA PHE A 38 12.59 -4.50 -4.57
C PHE A 38 12.32 -3.29 -3.67
N ILE A 39 12.59 -3.40 -2.36
CA ILE A 39 12.36 -2.29 -1.42
C ILE A 39 13.21 -1.05 -1.77
N GLU A 40 14.40 -1.23 -2.32
CA GLU A 40 15.27 -0.14 -2.75
C GLU A 40 14.72 0.64 -3.94
N THR A 41 13.79 0.07 -4.73
CA THR A 41 13.13 0.78 -5.83
C THR A 41 11.92 1.60 -5.38
N LEU A 42 11.42 1.38 -4.15
CA LEU A 42 10.21 2.01 -3.65
C LEU A 42 10.46 3.44 -3.19
N TYR A 43 9.44 4.29 -3.35
CA TYR A 43 9.47 5.65 -2.84
C TYR A 43 9.47 5.70 -1.31
N LYS A 44 10.01 6.80 -0.79
CA LYS A 44 9.93 7.17 0.63
C LYS A 44 9.08 8.43 0.73
N VAL A 45 7.78 8.23 0.93
CA VAL A 45 6.81 9.32 1.02
C VAL A 45 6.12 9.30 2.36
N GLU A 46 5.73 10.49 2.83
CA GLU A 46 4.88 10.62 4.00
C GLU A 46 3.44 10.27 3.59
N CYS A 47 3.03 9.02 3.88
CA CYS A 47 1.69 8.54 3.65
C CYS A 47 0.89 8.53 4.96
N GLU A 48 -0.26 9.21 5.00
CA GLU A 48 -1.15 9.23 6.17
C GLU A 48 -1.65 7.83 6.53
N ILE A 49 -1.97 7.00 5.53
CA ILE A 49 -2.39 5.61 5.75
C ILE A 49 -1.26 4.80 6.36
N ALA A 50 -0.01 5.04 5.93
CA ALA A 50 1.15 4.40 6.54
C ALA A 50 1.35 4.81 8.00
N GLN A 51 1.14 6.09 8.34
CA GLN A 51 1.20 6.56 9.72
C GLN A 51 0.14 5.87 10.59
N LYS A 52 -1.12 5.84 10.14
CA LYS A 52 -2.21 5.12 10.84
C LYS A 52 -1.91 3.63 11.02
N PHE A 53 -1.27 2.98 10.03
CA PHE A 53 -0.83 1.59 10.16
C PHE A 53 0.23 1.44 11.27
N LEU A 54 1.24 2.31 11.33
CA LEU A 54 2.29 2.24 12.33
C LEU A 54 1.80 2.56 13.75
N GLU A 55 0.81 3.44 13.90
CA GLU A 55 0.14 3.68 15.18
C GLU A 55 -0.57 2.42 15.68
N LYS A 56 -1.25 1.71 14.77
CA LYS A 56 -1.97 0.46 15.09
C LYS A 56 -1.02 -0.73 15.31
N PHE A 57 0.12 -0.75 14.62
CA PHE A 57 1.11 -1.83 14.65
C PHE A 57 2.53 -1.28 14.91
N PRO A 58 2.83 -0.79 16.13
CA PRO A 58 4.07 -0.08 16.44
C PRO A 58 5.33 -0.95 16.42
N ASN A 59 5.18 -2.28 16.32
CA ASN A 59 6.29 -3.21 16.14
C ASN A 59 6.73 -3.37 14.68
N TYR A 60 6.12 -2.66 13.73
CA TYR A 60 6.54 -2.62 12.34
C TYR A 60 7.44 -1.41 12.06
N LYS A 61 8.10 -1.46 10.91
CA LYS A 61 8.73 -0.32 10.25
C LYS A 61 8.18 -0.21 8.84
N TYR A 62 7.99 1.03 8.40
CA TYR A 62 7.71 1.35 7.01
C TYR A 62 8.99 1.18 6.19
N VAL A 63 8.88 0.51 5.04
CA VAL A 63 10.02 0.26 4.15
C VAL A 63 9.85 0.81 2.75
N GLY A 64 8.71 1.37 2.38
CA GLY A 64 8.54 2.11 1.12
C GLY A 64 7.10 2.07 0.62
N SER A 65 6.83 2.86 -0.41
CA SER A 65 5.53 2.91 -1.09
C SER A 65 5.70 2.93 -2.60
N GLU A 66 4.63 2.59 -3.30
CA GLU A 66 4.53 2.75 -4.75
C GLU A 66 3.06 2.94 -5.14
N ASP A 67 2.83 3.59 -6.28
CA ASP A 67 1.55 3.68 -6.94
C ASP A 67 1.59 3.02 -8.33
N LEU A 68 0.41 2.67 -8.84
CA LEU A 68 0.28 2.10 -10.19
C LEU A 68 -0.08 3.19 -11.21
N LEU A 69 0.65 4.31 -11.16
CA LEU A 69 0.50 5.45 -12.08
C LEU A 69 1.68 5.54 -13.07
N HIS A 70 2.31 4.41 -13.40
CA HIS A 70 3.39 4.35 -14.38
C HIS A 70 2.89 3.95 -15.77
N ALA A 71 3.80 3.94 -16.74
CA ALA A 71 3.55 3.28 -18.02
C ALA A 71 3.24 1.79 -17.82
N ASP A 72 2.40 1.20 -18.68
CA ASP A 72 1.89 -0.17 -18.51
C ASP A 72 3.00 -1.20 -18.25
N PHE A 73 4.10 -1.13 -19.00
CA PHE A 73 5.23 -2.06 -18.85
C PHE A 73 5.90 -1.96 -17.46
N ILE A 74 5.90 -0.79 -16.82
CA ILE A 74 6.45 -0.61 -15.46
C ILE A 74 5.48 -1.21 -14.45
N ASN A 75 4.18 -0.93 -14.60
CA ASN A 75 3.15 -1.50 -13.72
C ASN A 75 3.16 -3.04 -13.78
N GLU A 76 3.33 -3.64 -14.97
CA GLU A 76 3.47 -5.08 -15.14
C GLU A 76 4.68 -5.66 -14.40
N GLU A 77 5.84 -4.98 -14.44
CA GLU A 77 7.03 -5.40 -13.69
C GLU A 77 6.81 -5.30 -12.18
N ILE A 78 6.17 -4.24 -11.70
CA ILE A 78 5.79 -4.08 -10.29
C ILE A 78 4.86 -5.24 -9.87
N GLU A 79 3.86 -5.57 -10.67
CA GLU A 79 2.93 -6.68 -10.39
C GLU A 79 3.63 -8.05 -10.36
N LYS A 80 4.59 -8.29 -11.26
CA LYS A 80 5.43 -9.50 -11.22
C LYS A 80 6.23 -9.58 -9.92
N CYS A 81 6.84 -8.47 -9.49
CA CYS A 81 7.57 -8.43 -8.22
C CYS A 81 6.63 -8.71 -7.03
N LEU A 82 5.46 -8.07 -6.99
CA LEU A 82 4.45 -8.27 -5.96
C LEU A 82 3.99 -9.74 -5.90
N LYS A 83 3.75 -10.36 -7.06
CA LYS A 83 3.39 -11.79 -7.14
C LYS A 83 4.45 -12.67 -6.47
N THR A 84 5.74 -12.44 -6.78
CA THR A 84 6.84 -13.16 -6.13
C THR A 84 6.89 -12.94 -4.62
N LEU A 85 6.61 -11.72 -4.13
CA LEU A 85 6.52 -11.45 -2.69
C LEU A 85 5.36 -12.22 -2.04
N TYR A 86 4.19 -12.29 -2.69
CA TYR A 86 3.06 -13.07 -2.18
C TYR A 86 3.36 -14.57 -2.13
N GLU A 87 4.02 -15.12 -3.14
CA GLU A 87 4.50 -16.51 -3.17
C GLU A 87 5.51 -16.78 -2.04
N LYS A 88 6.33 -15.78 -1.69
CA LYS A 88 7.24 -15.80 -0.53
C LYS A 88 6.53 -15.59 0.82
N GLY A 89 5.20 -15.45 0.82
CA GLY A 89 4.38 -15.41 2.03
C GLY A 89 4.12 -14.01 2.59
N TRP A 90 4.46 -12.94 1.87
CA TRP A 90 4.05 -11.59 2.23
C TRP A 90 2.53 -11.50 2.29
N GLN A 91 2.01 -10.77 3.28
CA GLN A 91 0.57 -10.61 3.43
C GLN A 91 0.10 -9.37 2.66
N ARG A 92 -0.83 -9.59 1.72
CA ARG A 92 -1.65 -8.53 1.16
C ARG A 92 -2.75 -8.15 2.15
N ILE A 93 -2.93 -6.87 2.42
CA ILE A 93 -4.04 -6.33 3.23
C ILE A 93 -4.57 -5.07 2.55
N GLU A 94 -5.88 -4.89 2.46
CA GLU A 94 -6.46 -3.61 2.03
C GLU A 94 -6.66 -2.69 3.25
N ALA A 95 -6.35 -1.40 3.13
CA ALA A 95 -6.45 -0.42 4.22
C ALA A 95 -7.86 -0.35 4.83
N LYS A 96 -8.90 -0.48 4.00
CA LYS A 96 -10.31 -0.63 4.42
C LYS A 96 -10.56 -1.81 5.37
N GLU A 97 -9.85 -2.94 5.23
CA GLU A 97 -10.01 -4.11 6.11
C GLU A 97 -9.51 -3.81 7.53
N LEU A 98 -8.60 -2.86 7.64
CA LEU A 98 -8.05 -2.38 8.91
C LEU A 98 -8.75 -1.12 9.43
N GLY A 99 -9.69 -0.56 8.66
CA GLY A 99 -10.39 0.68 8.98
C GLY A 99 -9.49 1.91 8.97
N LEU A 100 -8.48 1.94 8.09
CA LEU A 100 -7.49 3.04 8.02
C LEU A 100 -7.87 4.14 7.02
N GLU A 101 -8.84 3.88 6.15
CA GLU A 101 -9.37 4.87 5.21
C GLU A 101 -10.41 5.76 5.92
N ASP A 102 -10.29 7.08 5.75
CA ASP A 102 -11.24 8.03 6.32
C ASP A 102 -12.56 7.97 5.55
N LYS A 103 -13.56 7.33 6.18
CA LYS A 103 -14.91 7.16 5.63
C LYS A 103 -15.58 8.49 5.21
N ILE A 104 -15.25 9.59 5.89
CA ILE A 104 -15.82 10.92 5.63
C ILE A 104 -15.28 11.48 4.30
N LYS A 105 -13.98 11.37 4.04
CA LYS A 105 -13.35 11.85 2.81
C LYS A 105 -13.84 11.05 1.59
N THR A 106 -13.94 9.73 1.74
CA THR A 106 -14.47 8.83 0.68
C THR A 106 -15.94 9.08 0.35
N MET A 107 -16.78 9.43 1.34
CA MET A 107 -18.19 9.80 1.09
C MET A 107 -18.32 11.13 0.35
N ILE A 108 -17.53 12.14 0.74
CA ILE A 108 -17.55 13.46 0.10
C ILE A 108 -17.06 13.35 -1.35
N GLU A 109 -15.95 12.65 -1.61
CA GLU A 109 -15.41 12.46 -2.97
C GLU A 109 -16.37 11.69 -3.88
N LYS A 110 -17.02 10.64 -3.38
CA LYS A 110 -18.07 9.91 -4.15
C LYS A 110 -19.25 10.81 -4.50
N ASN A 111 -19.72 11.60 -3.56
CA ASN A 111 -20.85 12.51 -3.79
C ASN A 111 -20.49 13.63 -4.77
N ILE A 112 -19.26 14.15 -4.70
CA ILE A 112 -18.76 15.17 -5.63
C ILE A 112 -18.60 14.59 -7.04
N ARG A 113 -17.99 13.40 -7.20
CA ARG A 113 -17.90 12.73 -8.52
C ARG A 113 -19.28 12.48 -9.13
N ASN A 114 -20.26 12.03 -8.33
CA ASN A 114 -21.63 11.85 -8.82
C ASN A 114 -22.29 13.17 -9.25
N LEU A 115 -21.96 14.29 -8.61
CA LEU A 115 -22.46 15.61 -9.01
C LEU A 115 -21.91 16.07 -10.37
N PHE A 116 -20.65 15.73 -10.67
CA PHE A 116 -19.98 16.14 -11.91
C PHE A 116 -20.22 15.20 -13.11
N TYR A 117 -20.82 14.02 -12.89
CA TYR A 117 -21.19 13.07 -13.95
C TYR A 117 -22.67 13.13 -14.37
N ILE A 118 -23.41 14.16 -13.97
CA ILE A 118 -24.73 14.45 -14.55
C ILE A 118 -24.51 15.25 -15.85
N LYS A 119 -24.38 14.53 -16.97
CA LYS A 119 -24.64 15.03 -18.32
C LYS A 119 -25.51 14.04 -19.07
#